data_AF-A0A3D1UNT9-F1
#
_entry.id   AF-A0A3D1UNT9-F1
#
_cell.length_a   1.000
_cell.length_b   1.000
_cell.length_c   1.000
_cell.angle_alpha   90.00
_cell.angle_beta   90.00
_cell.angle_gamma   90.00
#
_symmetry.space_group_name_H-M   'P 1'
#
loop_
_entity.id
_entity.type
_entity.pdbx_description
1 polymer ?
#
loop_
_entity_poly.entity_id
_entity_poly.type
_entity_poly.pdbx_seq_one_letter_code
_entity_poly.pdbx_strand_id
1 'polypeptide(L)'
;MKKSALLHQVRLEYEVHLENSRLRETARIHVEKNSRIGIMYHFMHPWEAIFTEYLLHDRNGGSKEGKFDASNRNRLVPEPLPLFAAFYAPKEKIGFVSRVTAEKPITGKDEWILWNRGSDRKLYYVPVRTATLKSGNSYEWSMTTDFFTIPPDQWKKKAAAPEQK
;
A
#
# COMPACT_ATOMS: atom_id res chain seq x y z
N MET A 1 3.23 -7.59 -16.03
CA MET A 1 4.38 -8.48 -15.73
C MET A 1 3.93 -9.51 -14.72
N LYS A 2 4.24 -10.79 -14.95
CA LYS A 2 4.02 -11.88 -13.98
C LYS A 2 5.36 -12.51 -13.60
N LYS A 3 5.57 -12.78 -12.32
CA LYS A 3 6.74 -13.50 -11.79
C LYS A 3 6.30 -14.56 -10.79
N SER A 4 7.06 -15.63 -10.69
CA SER A 4 6.88 -16.66 -9.65
C SER A 4 8.24 -17.04 -9.07
N ALA A 5 8.27 -17.28 -7.76
CA ALA A 5 9.47 -17.71 -7.04
C ALA A 5 9.08 -18.69 -5.93
N LEU A 6 9.94 -19.68 -5.67
CA LEU A 6 9.84 -20.52 -4.49
C LEU A 6 10.72 -19.92 -3.39
N LEU A 7 10.10 -19.50 -2.29
CA LEU A 7 10.75 -18.99 -1.09
C LEU A 7 10.59 -20.03 0.02
N HIS A 8 11.60 -20.88 0.18
CA HIS A 8 11.58 -22.00 1.11
C HIS A 8 10.44 -22.99 0.82
N GLN A 9 9.34 -22.97 1.59
CA GLN A 9 8.16 -23.84 1.43
C GLN A 9 6.91 -23.04 0.99
N VAL A 10 7.12 -21.82 0.48
CA VAL A 10 6.05 -20.93 0.02
C VAL A 10 6.36 -20.51 -1.40
N ARG A 11 5.44 -20.83 -2.32
CA ARG A 11 5.49 -20.33 -3.69
C ARG A 11 4.81 -18.98 -3.74
N LEU A 12 5.56 -17.95 -4.13
CA LEU A 12 5.08 -16.61 -4.35
C LEU A 12 4.82 -16.42 -5.84
N GLU A 13 3.65 -15.91 -6.19
CA GLU A 13 3.33 -15.35 -7.49
C GLU A 13 3.09 -13.86 -7.33
N TYR A 14 3.63 -13.07 -8.25
CA TYR A 14 3.51 -11.63 -8.26
C TYR A 14 3.10 -11.16 -9.64
N GLU A 15 2.15 -10.25 -9.68
CA GLU A 15 1.52 -9.77 -10.89
C GLU A 15 1.36 -8.24 -10.82
N VAL A 16 1.89 -7.55 -11.82
CA VAL A 16 1.82 -6.09 -11.94
C VAL A 16 1.20 -5.72 -13.28
N HIS A 17 0.17 -4.90 -13.25
CA HIS A 17 -0.47 -4.34 -14.43
C HIS A 17 -0.43 -2.83 -14.32
N LEU A 18 0.04 -2.17 -15.38
CA LEU A 18 -0.03 -0.72 -15.52
C LEU A 18 -0.87 -0.42 -16.75
N GLU A 19 -2.03 0.17 -16.55
CA GLU A 19 -2.97 0.51 -17.61
C GLU A 19 -3.76 1.75 -17.19
N ASN A 20 -4.05 2.67 -18.11
CA ASN A 20 -4.90 3.85 -17.85
C ASN A 20 -4.48 4.67 -16.61
N SER A 21 -3.17 4.86 -16.39
CA SER A 21 -2.61 5.53 -15.21
C SER A 21 -3.01 4.89 -13.88
N ARG A 22 -3.27 3.58 -13.89
CA ARG A 22 -3.51 2.74 -12.73
C ARG A 22 -2.48 1.63 -12.68
N LEU A 23 -1.77 1.55 -11.57
CA LEU A 23 -0.93 0.42 -11.21
C LEU A 23 -1.78 -0.55 -10.38
N ARG A 24 -1.92 -1.79 -10.82
CA ARG A 24 -2.51 -2.89 -10.04
C ARG A 24 -1.42 -3.88 -9.71
N GLU A 25 -1.33 -4.24 -8.44
CA GLU A 25 -0.35 -5.20 -7.96
C GLU A 25 -1.08 -6.27 -7.17
N THR A 26 -0.85 -7.52 -7.53
CA THR A 26 -1.41 -8.69 -6.85
C THR A 26 -0.28 -9.63 -6.52
N ALA A 27 -0.28 -10.13 -5.30
CA ALA A 27 0.59 -11.22 -4.93
C ALA A 27 -0.19 -12.35 -4.29
N ARG A 28 0.18 -13.58 -4.65
CA ARG A 28 -0.43 -14.82 -4.19
C ARG A 28 0.67 -15.68 -3.60
N ILE A 29 0.39 -16.29 -2.46
CA ILE A 29 1.26 -17.33 -1.92
C ILE A 29 0.51 -18.64 -1.85
N HIS A 30 1.20 -19.71 -2.22
CA HIS A 30 0.78 -21.08 -2.01
C HIS A 30 1.74 -21.74 -1.03
N VAL A 31 1.18 -22.35 0.02
CA VAL A 31 1.96 -22.88 1.14
C VAL A 31 2.09 -24.39 1.01
N GLU A 32 3.29 -24.86 0.66
CA GLU A 32 3.56 -26.29 0.45
C GLU A 32 3.67 -27.04 1.79
N LYS A 33 4.24 -26.39 2.82
CA LYS A 33 4.33 -26.89 4.20
C LYS A 33 4.03 -25.80 5.22
N ASN A 34 3.55 -26.18 6.40
CA ASN A 34 3.36 -25.24 7.51
C ASN A 34 4.59 -24.36 7.70
N SER A 35 4.43 -23.04 7.54
CA SER A 35 5.56 -22.11 7.42
C SER A 35 5.31 -20.87 8.24
N ARG A 36 6.29 -20.49 9.07
CA ARG A 36 6.30 -19.18 9.73
C ARG A 36 6.90 -18.17 8.77
N ILE A 37 6.10 -17.20 8.34
CA ILE A 37 6.54 -16.15 7.43
C ILE A 37 6.28 -14.77 8.02
N GLY A 38 7.07 -13.79 7.59
CA GLY A 38 6.81 -12.38 7.77
C GLY A 38 7.00 -11.67 6.44
N ILE A 39 6.05 -10.81 6.07
CA ILE A 39 6.05 -10.08 4.81
C ILE A 39 6.06 -8.59 5.12
N MET A 40 7.23 -7.96 4.95
CA MET A 40 7.40 -6.52 5.20
C MET A 40 7.45 -5.68 3.91
N TYR A 41 7.82 -6.27 2.78
CA TYR A 41 8.16 -5.52 1.56
C TYR A 41 7.37 -5.98 0.34
N HIS A 42 6.03 -6.02 0.42
CA HIS A 42 5.25 -6.52 -0.72
C HIS A 42 4.81 -5.48 -1.73
N PHE A 43 4.45 -4.29 -1.29
CA PHE A 43 4.25 -3.13 -2.16
C PHE A 43 4.97 -1.95 -1.52
N MET A 44 6.17 -1.63 -2.04
CA MET A 44 7.00 -0.52 -1.55
C MET A 44 7.26 0.45 -2.68
N HIS A 45 6.60 1.59 -2.63
CA HIS A 45 6.81 2.65 -3.63
C HIS A 45 7.60 3.80 -3.01
N PRO A 46 8.80 4.13 -3.54
CA PRO A 46 9.40 5.44 -3.34
C PRO A 46 8.65 6.48 -4.15
N TRP A 47 8.12 7.48 -3.46
CA TRP A 47 7.53 8.65 -4.09
C TRP A 47 8.44 9.86 -3.94
N GLU A 48 8.45 10.71 -4.95
CA GLU A 48 9.25 11.93 -4.94
C GLU A 48 8.93 12.82 -3.72
N ALA A 49 9.94 13.56 -3.25
CA ALA A 49 9.79 14.46 -2.11
C ALA A 49 8.79 15.62 -2.35
N ILE A 50 8.37 15.85 -3.60
CA ILE A 50 7.34 16.82 -3.99
C ILE A 50 5.98 16.49 -3.35
N PHE A 51 5.71 15.21 -3.06
CA PHE A 51 4.54 14.80 -2.32
C PHE A 51 4.73 15.21 -0.85
N THR A 52 4.00 16.26 -0.46
CA THR A 52 4.18 16.96 0.81
C THR A 52 2.97 16.83 1.72
N GLU A 53 1.84 16.37 1.21
CA GLU A 53 0.63 16.12 1.99
C GLU A 53 0.22 14.65 1.88
N TYR A 54 -0.41 14.12 2.93
CA TYR A 54 -0.96 12.77 2.93
C TYR A 54 -2.34 12.72 3.59
N LEU A 55 -3.12 11.73 3.17
CA LEU A 55 -4.40 11.35 3.74
C LEU A 55 -4.44 9.82 3.84
N LEU A 56 -4.71 9.31 5.03
CA LEU A 56 -4.88 7.90 5.31
C LEU A 56 -6.30 7.64 5.77
N HIS A 57 -6.81 6.48 5.40
CA HIS A 57 -8.09 6.00 5.88
C HIS A 57 -7.98 4.52 6.22
N ASP A 58 -8.51 4.16 7.37
CA ASP A 58 -8.63 2.76 7.79
C ASP A 58 -10.02 2.20 7.43
N ARG A 59 -10.16 0.88 7.59
CA ARG A 59 -11.41 0.14 7.35
C ARG A 59 -12.48 0.33 8.42
N ASN A 60 -12.14 0.94 9.56
CA ASN A 60 -13.05 1.26 10.65
C ASN A 60 -13.61 2.69 10.55
N GLY A 61 -13.23 3.45 9.52
CA GLY A 61 -13.66 4.83 9.31
C GLY A 61 -12.75 5.89 9.95
N GLY A 62 -11.62 5.48 10.53
CA GLY A 62 -10.58 6.40 10.99
C GLY A 62 -9.90 7.08 9.81
N SER A 63 -9.64 8.38 9.96
CA SER A 63 -8.97 9.20 8.97
C SER A 63 -7.82 9.96 9.63
N LYS A 64 -6.70 10.06 8.90
CA LYS A 64 -5.52 10.77 9.38
C LYS A 64 -4.88 11.53 8.23
N GLU A 65 -4.75 12.83 8.42
CA GLU A 65 -4.09 13.71 7.48
C GLU A 65 -2.83 14.33 8.08
N GLY A 66 -1.94 14.81 7.22
CA GLY A 66 -0.77 15.54 7.66
C GLY A 66 0.14 15.93 6.51
N LYS A 67 1.29 16.47 6.87
CA LYS A 67 2.32 16.93 5.95
C LYS A 67 3.62 16.20 6.18
N PHE A 68 4.41 16.02 5.14
CA PHE A 68 5.80 15.59 5.25
C PHE A 68 6.69 16.82 5.32
N ASP A 69 7.35 17.01 6.45
CA ASP A 69 8.23 18.15 6.70
C ASP A 69 9.46 17.76 7.54
N ALA A 70 10.26 18.75 7.94
CA ALA A 70 11.47 18.52 8.72
C ALA A 70 11.20 17.91 10.10
N SER A 71 10.04 18.20 10.71
CA SER A 71 9.69 17.75 12.06
C SER A 71 9.41 16.24 12.14
N ASN A 72 9.00 15.64 11.01
CA ASN A 72 8.75 14.21 10.90
C ASN A 72 9.70 13.49 9.95
N ARG A 73 10.85 14.11 9.64
CA ARG A 73 11.91 13.45 8.88
C ARG A 73 12.38 12.20 9.61
N ASN A 74 12.59 11.15 8.83
CA ASN A 74 12.92 9.78 9.23
C ASN A 74 11.88 9.09 10.14
N ARG A 75 10.70 9.68 10.34
CA ARG A 75 9.64 9.08 11.15
C ARG A 75 8.89 8.02 10.35
N LEU A 76 8.77 6.82 10.93
CA LEU A 76 7.85 5.78 10.47
C LEU A 76 6.49 5.97 11.15
N VAL A 77 5.42 5.87 10.37
CA VAL A 77 4.04 5.97 10.85
C VAL A 77 3.30 4.70 10.40
N PRO A 78 3.12 3.72 11.31
CA PRO A 78 2.25 2.57 11.04
C PRO A 78 0.78 3.00 11.10
N GLU A 79 -0.03 2.45 10.21
CA GLU A 79 -1.48 2.68 10.16
C GLU A 79 -2.19 1.32 10.00
N PRO A 80 -2.81 0.80 11.07
CA PRO A 80 -3.44 -0.53 11.05
C PRO A 80 -4.74 -0.53 10.25
N LEU A 81 -5.16 -1.73 9.82
CA LEU A 81 -6.43 -1.96 9.12
C LEU A 81 -6.65 -1.03 7.92
N PRO A 82 -5.67 -0.92 7.01
CA PRO A 82 -5.68 0.08 5.96
C PRO A 82 -6.85 -0.11 4.99
N LEU A 83 -7.43 1.01 4.55
CA LEU A 83 -8.33 1.07 3.39
C LEU A 83 -7.62 1.75 2.22
N PHE A 84 -7.17 3.00 2.41
CA PHE A 84 -6.38 3.70 1.40
C PHE A 84 -5.35 4.65 2.02
N ALA A 85 -4.33 4.98 1.23
CA ALA A 85 -3.37 6.03 1.51
C ALA A 85 -3.19 6.88 0.25
N ALA A 86 -3.24 8.20 0.38
CA ALA A 86 -3.09 9.12 -0.73
C ALA A 86 -2.07 10.19 -0.40
N PHE A 87 -1.13 10.45 -1.31
CA PHE A 87 -0.20 11.56 -1.18
C PHE A 87 -0.44 12.59 -2.27
N TYR A 88 -0.14 13.84 -1.97
CA TYR A 88 -0.42 14.95 -2.86
C TYR A 88 0.72 15.98 -2.87
N ALA A 89 0.94 16.54 -4.05
CA ALA A 89 1.93 17.57 -4.35
C ALA A 89 1.19 18.86 -4.76
N PRO A 90 0.95 19.80 -3.82
CA PRO A 90 0.07 20.95 -4.07
C PRO A 90 0.53 21.89 -5.18
N LYS A 91 1.85 22.08 -5.33
CA LYS A 91 2.43 22.98 -6.33
C LYS A 91 2.26 22.42 -7.74
N GLU A 92 2.44 21.12 -7.89
CA GLU A 92 2.33 20.38 -9.14
C GLU A 92 0.89 19.98 -9.47
N LYS A 93 -0.02 20.08 -8.48
CA LYS A 93 -1.44 19.70 -8.59
C LYS A 93 -1.64 18.23 -8.96
N ILE A 94 -0.72 17.37 -8.53
CA ILE A 94 -0.75 15.93 -8.77
C ILE A 94 -0.83 15.17 -7.46
N GLY A 95 -1.50 14.03 -7.49
CA GLY A 95 -1.58 13.11 -6.38
C GLY A 95 -1.68 11.68 -6.86
N PHE A 96 -1.54 10.77 -5.91
CA PHE A 96 -1.91 9.38 -6.12
C PHE A 96 -2.67 8.86 -4.91
N VAL A 97 -3.41 7.78 -5.11
CA VAL A 97 -4.10 7.06 -4.05
C VAL A 97 -3.87 5.58 -4.23
N SER A 98 -3.28 4.96 -3.21
CA SER A 98 -3.10 3.52 -3.10
C SER A 98 -4.24 2.93 -2.28
N ARG A 99 -4.93 1.91 -2.79
CA ARG A 99 -6.05 1.23 -2.12
C ARG A 99 -5.76 -0.24 -1.94
N VAL A 100 -6.06 -0.78 -0.76
CA VAL A 100 -6.06 -2.23 -0.56
C VAL A 100 -7.31 -2.80 -1.22
N THR A 101 -7.14 -3.68 -2.20
CA THR A 101 -8.24 -4.32 -2.95
C THR A 101 -8.45 -5.77 -2.55
N ALA A 102 -7.59 -6.32 -1.68
CA ALA A 102 -7.75 -7.65 -1.14
C ALA A 102 -9.03 -7.77 -0.31
N GLU A 103 -9.89 -8.74 -0.62
CA GLU A 103 -11.14 -8.95 0.13
C GLU A 103 -10.90 -9.46 1.56
N LYS A 104 -9.81 -10.22 1.77
CA LYS A 104 -9.50 -10.85 3.06
C LYS A 104 -8.01 -10.72 3.39
N PRO A 105 -7.63 -9.94 4.41
CA PRO A 105 -6.26 -9.93 4.90
C PRO A 105 -5.89 -11.27 5.54
N ILE A 106 -4.63 -11.69 5.39
CA ILE A 106 -4.11 -12.99 5.86
C ILE A 106 -4.44 -13.23 7.34
N THR A 107 -4.23 -12.21 8.17
CA THR A 107 -4.43 -12.29 9.63
C THR A 107 -5.37 -11.23 10.20
N GLY A 108 -5.89 -10.32 9.36
CA GLY A 108 -6.63 -9.14 9.83
C GLY A 108 -5.76 -8.10 10.53
N LYS A 109 -4.42 -8.20 10.43
CA LYS A 109 -3.46 -7.29 11.08
C LYS A 109 -2.51 -6.63 10.08
N ASP A 110 -2.98 -6.46 8.85
CA ASP A 110 -2.27 -5.69 7.84
C ASP A 110 -2.24 -4.21 8.19
N GLU A 111 -1.23 -3.52 7.66
CA GLU A 111 -0.98 -2.11 7.93
C GLU A 111 -0.36 -1.40 6.72
N TRP A 112 -0.59 -0.09 6.63
CA TRP A 112 0.33 0.80 5.93
C TRP A 112 1.51 1.15 6.83
N ILE A 113 2.69 1.32 6.25
CA ILE A 113 3.77 2.07 6.90
C ILE A 113 4.09 3.24 5.99
N LEU A 114 3.99 4.45 6.54
CA LEU A 114 4.47 5.66 5.89
C LEU A 114 5.85 6.00 6.45
N TRP A 115 6.75 6.47 5.59
CA TRP A 115 8.06 6.92 6.03
C TRP A 115 8.53 8.13 5.22
N ASN A 116 8.71 9.25 5.90
CA ASN A 116 9.37 10.42 5.33
C ASN A 116 10.89 10.26 5.46
N ARG A 117 11.60 9.96 4.38
CA ARG A 117 13.08 9.86 4.42
C ARG A 117 13.79 11.18 4.14
N GLY A 118 13.04 12.27 3.97
CA GLY A 118 13.54 13.53 3.45
C GLY A 118 13.71 13.49 1.92
N SER A 119 14.53 12.57 1.40
CA SER A 119 14.80 12.42 -0.04
C SER A 119 13.63 11.86 -0.84
N ASP A 120 12.81 11.02 -0.22
CA ASP A 120 11.60 10.41 -0.80
C ASP A 120 10.53 10.22 0.30
N ARG A 121 9.35 9.76 -0.11
CA ARG A 121 8.27 9.28 0.77
C ARG A 121 8.05 7.81 0.45
N LYS A 122 8.21 6.95 1.43
CA LYS A 122 7.92 5.52 1.27
C LYS A 122 6.52 5.22 1.79
N LEU A 123 5.79 4.45 0.99
CA LEU A 123 4.56 3.80 1.42
C LEU A 123 4.75 2.28 1.30
N TYR A 124 4.54 1.56 2.39
CA TYR A 124 4.63 0.10 2.45
C TYR A 124 3.26 -0.48 2.76
N TYR A 125 2.76 -1.39 1.94
CA TYR A 125 1.72 -2.32 2.38
C TYR A 125 2.35 -3.54 3.05
N VAL A 126 1.98 -3.78 4.30
CA VAL A 126 2.45 -4.93 5.09
C VAL A 126 1.26 -5.84 5.36
N PRO A 127 1.06 -6.91 4.57
CA PRO A 127 -0.09 -7.79 4.74
C PRO A 127 -0.02 -8.63 6.02
N VAL A 128 1.19 -8.92 6.50
CA VAL A 128 1.44 -9.65 7.76
C VAL A 128 2.88 -9.49 8.22
N ARG A 129 3.10 -9.03 9.47
CA ARG A 129 4.47 -8.98 10.04
C ARG A 129 5.01 -10.36 10.39
N THR A 130 4.17 -11.23 10.95
CA THR A 130 4.52 -12.61 11.26
C THR A 130 3.25 -13.46 11.38
N ALA A 131 3.21 -14.61 10.72
CA ALA A 131 2.19 -15.62 10.91
C ALA A 131 2.70 -17.01 10.56
N THR A 132 2.09 -18.02 11.17
CA THR A 132 2.21 -19.40 10.70
C THR A 132 1.10 -19.67 9.69
N LEU A 133 1.47 -19.90 8.44
CA LEU A 133 0.54 -20.29 7.40
C LEU A 133 0.44 -21.80 7.31
N LYS A 134 -0.77 -22.31 7.05
CA LYS A 134 -1.03 -23.75 6.99
C LYS A 134 -0.79 -24.29 5.59
N SER A 135 -0.21 -25.49 5.51
CA SER A 135 -0.02 -26.21 4.25
C SER A 135 -1.33 -26.41 3.50
N GLY A 136 -1.28 -26.32 2.17
CA GLY A 136 -2.43 -26.48 1.29
C GLY A 136 -3.30 -25.22 1.16
N ASN A 137 -3.08 -24.19 1.97
CA ASN A 137 -3.76 -22.91 1.82
C ASN A 137 -3.06 -22.01 0.80
N SER A 138 -3.87 -21.20 0.14
CA SER A 138 -3.40 -20.06 -0.65
C SER A 138 -3.91 -18.76 -0.04
N TYR A 139 -3.08 -17.73 -0.12
CA TYR A 139 -3.43 -16.39 0.36
C TYR A 139 -3.12 -15.40 -0.75
N GLU A 140 -3.98 -14.39 -0.90
CA GLU A 140 -3.82 -13.33 -1.88
C GLU A 140 -3.93 -11.99 -1.18
N TRP A 141 -3.14 -11.03 -1.64
CA TRP A 141 -3.40 -9.62 -1.39
C TRP A 141 -3.13 -8.83 -2.65
N SER A 142 -3.86 -7.74 -2.79
CA SER A 142 -3.80 -6.87 -3.94
C SER A 142 -3.98 -5.42 -3.51
N MET A 143 -3.40 -4.53 -4.30
CA MET A 143 -3.65 -3.11 -4.21
C MET A 143 -3.70 -2.47 -5.58
N THR A 144 -4.35 -1.31 -5.65
CA THR A 144 -4.24 -0.39 -6.78
C THR A 144 -3.54 0.89 -6.36
N THR A 145 -2.88 1.57 -7.28
CA THR A 145 -2.43 2.95 -7.16
C THR A 145 -2.88 3.73 -8.38
N ASP A 146 -3.78 4.68 -8.16
CA ASP A 146 -4.30 5.60 -9.17
C ASP A 146 -3.59 6.95 -9.07
N PHE A 147 -3.21 7.51 -10.21
CA PHE A 147 -2.68 8.88 -10.29
C PHE A 147 -3.78 9.85 -10.72
N PHE A 148 -3.72 11.08 -10.24
CA PHE A 148 -4.68 12.12 -10.59
C PHE A 148 -4.05 13.52 -10.60
N THR A 149 -4.64 14.40 -11.43
CA THR A 149 -4.35 15.83 -11.45
C THR A 149 -5.60 16.59 -11.01
N ILE A 150 -5.48 17.44 -9.99
CA ILE A 150 -6.63 18.14 -9.41
C ILE A 150 -6.18 19.37 -8.60
N PRO A 151 -6.99 20.42 -8.46
CA PRO A 151 -6.68 21.54 -7.56
C PRO A 151 -6.54 21.14 -6.07
N PRO A 152 -5.73 21.88 -5.28
CA PRO A 152 -5.47 21.56 -3.86
C PRO A 152 -6.70 21.54 -2.95
N ASP A 153 -7.74 22.28 -3.25
CA ASP A 153 -8.99 22.31 -2.46
C ASP A 153 -9.87 21.06 -2.67
N GLN A 154 -9.58 20.25 -3.69
CA GLN A 154 -10.43 19.12 -4.09
C GLN A 154 -9.75 17.75 -3.97
N TRP A 155 -8.44 17.71 -3.75
CA TRP A 155 -7.66 16.47 -3.83
C TRP A 155 -8.09 15.41 -2.81
N LYS A 156 -8.41 15.82 -1.58
CA LYS A 156 -8.87 14.89 -0.52
C LYS A 156 -10.18 14.21 -0.90
N LYS A 157 -11.13 14.97 -1.46
CA LYS A 157 -12.40 14.43 -1.98
C LYS A 157 -12.16 13.45 -3.14
N LYS A 158 -11.23 13.76 -4.04
CA LYS A 158 -10.86 12.87 -5.15
C LYS A 158 -10.19 11.59 -4.66
N ALA A 159 -9.31 11.68 -3.66
CA ALA A 159 -8.65 10.52 -3.05
C ALA A 159 -9.65 9.60 -2.34
N ALA A 160 -10.58 10.18 -1.56
CA ALA A 160 -11.59 9.43 -0.82
C ALA A 160 -12.73 8.88 -1.70
N ALA A 161 -12.79 9.24 -2.98
CA ALA A 161 -13.79 8.71 -3.89
C ALA A 161 -13.62 7.17 -4.02
N PRO A 162 -14.72 6.41 -4.13
CA PRO A 162 -14.66 4.99 -4.41
C PRO A 162 -13.86 4.68 -5.67
N GLU A 163 -13.29 3.48 -5.73
CA GLU A 163 -12.58 3.03 -6.92
C GLU A 163 -13.52 3.07 -8.14
N GLN A 164 -13.10 3.81 -9.17
CA GLN A 164 -13.80 3.80 -10.46
C GLN A 164 -13.51 2.45 -11.14
N LYS A 165 -14.57 1.66 -11.36
CA LYS A 165 -14.51 0.34 -12.00
C LYS A 165 -14.07 0.45 -13.45
#